data_AF-A0A7X5F6L0-F1
#
_entry.id   AF-A0A7X5F6L0-F1
#
_cell.length_a   1.000
_cell.length_b   1.000
_cell.length_c   1.000
_cell.angle_alpha   90.00
_cell.angle_beta   90.00
_cell.angle_gamma   90.00
#
_symmetry.space_group_name_H-M   'P 1'
#
loop_
_entity.id
_entity.type
_entity.pdbx_description
1 polymer ?
#
loop_
_entity_poly.entity_id
_entity_poly.type
_entity_poly.pdbx_seq_one_letter_code
_entity_poly.pdbx_strand_id
1 'polypeptide(L)'
;MKEIYLGSNADRAYIKAYLENIRRLDPIEITTLPNAVCLNDDRIAGIVNIDQFRSVAYSCLEYMKQQYGIDLEPVSEERYYTACPPEDTAVGGFHDPRSLGYQYWYHASFVVALNNRTISPTIRTLEMVRNFIHDCLHHSTFRSYRRAMRMPASSPSAAKHRVPEVYREQYGINFRNKDGVSYSSTELTACSPEAINLNLLMDGVVVLAVSEALREIVRKANCDNELEQMIQREIMLESFDANLLPRAHRFVMQVTEPSRKFVEYWGKGEFMSLVLQAMMTGDLTAIKRFFEERTGIENTWEKLFRQPDFLLSENPNI
;
A
#
# COMPACT_ATOMS: atom_id res chain seq x y z
N MET A 1 -5.32 -7.75 -11.52
CA MET A 1 -3.98 -7.21 -11.21
C MET A 1 -3.29 -6.91 -12.53
N LYS A 2 -2.69 -5.72 -12.66
CA LYS A 2 -2.05 -5.29 -13.91
C LYS A 2 -0.53 -5.27 -13.75
N GLU A 3 0.11 -6.36 -14.16
CA GLU A 3 1.56 -6.47 -14.23
C GLU A 3 2.02 -6.52 -15.69
N ILE A 4 3.11 -5.84 -16.02
CA ILE A 4 3.78 -5.98 -17.31
C ILE A 4 5.25 -6.36 -17.13
N TYR A 5 5.73 -7.21 -18.03
CA TYR A 5 7.13 -7.62 -18.07
C TYR A 5 7.79 -6.94 -19.26
N LEU A 6 8.88 -6.21 -19.02
CA LEU A 6 9.58 -5.40 -20.00
C LEU A 6 10.88 -6.08 -20.44
N GLY A 7 11.40 -5.69 -21.60
CA GLY A 7 12.61 -6.26 -22.22
C GLY A 7 12.31 -7.23 -23.36
N SER A 8 13.31 -8.06 -23.71
CA SER A 8 13.19 -9.04 -24.80
C SER A 8 12.17 -10.14 -24.49
N ASN A 9 11.77 -10.93 -25.49
CA ASN A 9 10.92 -12.12 -25.25
C ASN A 9 11.52 -13.06 -24.18
N ALA A 10 12.85 -13.24 -24.20
CA ALA A 10 13.56 -14.07 -23.24
C ALA A 10 13.51 -13.47 -21.82
N ASP A 11 13.67 -12.15 -21.69
CA ASP A 11 13.56 -11.47 -20.39
C ASP A 11 12.15 -11.58 -19.82
N ARG A 12 11.12 -11.35 -20.65
CA ARG A 12 9.72 -11.46 -20.23
C ARG A 12 9.39 -12.87 -19.76
N ALA A 13 9.84 -13.90 -20.48
CA ALA A 13 9.67 -15.29 -20.09
C ALA A 13 10.38 -15.60 -18.76
N TYR A 14 11.61 -15.10 -18.58
CA TYR A 14 12.37 -15.25 -17.35
C TYR A 14 11.67 -14.59 -16.15
N ILE A 15 11.26 -13.32 -16.29
CA ILE A 15 10.57 -12.56 -15.24
C ILE A 15 9.29 -13.29 -14.82
N LYS A 16 8.50 -13.74 -15.80
CA LYS A 16 7.27 -14.50 -15.55
C LYS A 16 7.57 -15.77 -14.73
N ALA A 17 8.51 -16.59 -15.18
CA ALA A 17 8.86 -17.83 -14.49
C ALA A 17 9.42 -17.57 -13.07
N TYR A 18 10.25 -16.53 -12.93
CA TYR A 18 10.82 -16.10 -11.65
C TYR A 18 9.73 -15.72 -10.65
N LEU A 19 8.79 -14.86 -11.06
CA LEU A 19 7.66 -14.42 -10.25
C LEU A 19 6.71 -15.57 -9.90
N GLU A 20 6.36 -16.42 -10.87
CA GLU A 20 5.50 -17.58 -10.65
C GLU A 20 6.10 -18.55 -9.63
N ASN A 21 7.42 -18.78 -9.70
CA ASN A 21 8.09 -19.65 -8.73
C ASN A 21 8.06 -19.08 -7.31
N ILE A 22 8.26 -17.76 -7.15
CA ILE A 22 8.11 -17.12 -5.83
C ILE A 22 6.68 -17.22 -5.32
N ARG A 23 5.68 -17.01 -6.18
CA ARG A 23 4.26 -17.03 -5.81
C ARG A 23 3.75 -18.42 -5.45
N ARG A 24 4.41 -19.48 -5.94
CA ARG A 24 4.11 -20.88 -5.56
C ARG A 24 4.59 -21.24 -4.16
N LEU A 25 5.54 -20.48 -3.60
CA LEU A 25 5.98 -20.70 -2.22
C LEU A 25 4.83 -20.42 -1.27
N ASP A 26 4.79 -21.17 -0.15
CA ASP A 26 3.87 -20.86 0.93
C ASP A 26 4.33 -19.53 1.56
N PRO A 27 3.54 -18.44 1.46
CA PRO A 27 3.91 -17.15 2.01
C PRO A 27 4.08 -17.20 3.54
N ILE A 28 3.57 -18.23 4.23
CA ILE A 28 3.79 -18.37 5.68
C ILE A 28 5.27 -18.53 6.02
N GLU A 29 6.12 -19.03 5.12
CA GLU A 29 7.55 -19.21 5.37
C GLU A 29 8.31 -17.89 5.59
N ILE A 30 7.76 -16.79 5.08
CA ILE A 30 8.32 -15.44 5.25
C ILE A 30 7.59 -14.62 6.31
N THR A 31 6.56 -15.19 6.96
CA THR A 31 5.76 -14.45 7.93
C THR A 31 6.54 -14.20 9.21
N THR A 32 6.41 -12.98 9.72
CA THR A 32 6.85 -12.62 11.08
C THR A 32 5.71 -12.71 12.10
N LEU A 33 4.52 -13.15 11.66
CA LEU A 33 3.33 -13.20 12.50
C LEU A 33 3.32 -14.44 13.41
N PRO A 34 3.13 -14.28 14.73
CA PRO A 34 2.98 -15.41 15.64
C PRO A 34 1.63 -16.08 15.43
N ASN A 35 1.61 -17.41 15.25
CA ASN A 35 0.37 -18.20 15.10
C ASN A 35 -0.59 -17.64 14.03
N ALA A 36 -0.05 -17.34 12.83
CA ALA A 36 -0.82 -16.75 11.74
C ALA A 36 -2.10 -17.56 11.42
N VAL A 37 -3.19 -16.83 11.23
CA VAL A 37 -4.50 -17.33 10.82
C VAL A 37 -4.86 -16.67 9.49
N CYS A 38 -5.29 -17.50 8.55
CA CYS A 38 -5.74 -17.05 7.25
C CYS A 38 -7.18 -16.52 7.34
N LEU A 39 -7.56 -15.54 6.50
CA LEU A 39 -8.92 -14.98 6.49
C LEU A 39 -9.97 -16.02 6.09
N ASN A 40 -9.59 -17.04 5.30
CA ASN A 40 -10.44 -18.17 4.93
C ASN A 40 -10.50 -19.29 5.99
N ASP A 41 -9.79 -19.16 7.11
CA ASP A 41 -9.75 -20.17 8.17
C ASP A 41 -10.88 -19.94 9.19
N ASP A 42 -11.58 -20.99 9.62
CA ASP A 42 -12.67 -20.92 10.61
C ASP A 42 -12.28 -20.23 11.93
N ARG A 43 -10.99 -20.30 12.31
CA ARG A 43 -10.45 -19.63 13.51
C ARG A 43 -10.58 -18.11 13.44
N ILE A 44 -10.77 -17.53 12.26
CA ILE A 44 -10.93 -16.07 12.06
C ILE A 44 -12.14 -15.52 12.81
N ALA A 45 -13.19 -16.33 13.03
CA ALA A 45 -14.38 -15.95 13.78
C ALA A 45 -14.08 -15.61 15.26
N GLY A 46 -12.95 -16.08 15.81
CA GLY A 46 -12.47 -15.67 17.13
C GLY A 46 -11.75 -14.31 17.14
N ILE A 47 -11.38 -13.80 15.98
CA ILE A 47 -10.59 -12.57 15.80
C ILE A 47 -11.47 -11.41 15.34
N VAL A 48 -12.40 -11.64 14.42
CA VAL A 48 -13.30 -10.62 13.88
C VAL A 48 -14.71 -11.19 13.63
N ASN A 49 -15.68 -10.30 13.49
CA ASN A 49 -16.99 -10.65 12.93
C ASN A 49 -16.85 -10.75 11.40
N ILE A 50 -16.76 -11.97 10.88
CA ILE A 50 -16.45 -12.21 9.47
C ILE A 50 -17.55 -11.74 8.51
N ASP A 51 -18.81 -11.83 8.91
CA ASP A 51 -19.94 -11.38 8.08
C ASP A 51 -19.95 -9.86 7.97
N GLN A 52 -19.73 -9.17 9.09
CA GLN A 52 -19.57 -7.73 9.11
C GLN A 52 -18.32 -7.30 8.32
N PHE A 53 -17.19 -8.00 8.49
CA PHE A 53 -15.97 -7.74 7.74
C PHE A 53 -16.23 -7.77 6.24
N ARG A 54 -16.80 -8.85 5.71
CA ARG A 54 -17.09 -9.00 4.28
C ARG A 54 -18.09 -7.94 3.82
N SER A 55 -19.19 -7.75 4.55
CA SER A 55 -20.21 -6.76 4.19
C SER A 55 -19.62 -5.35 4.05
N VAL A 56 -18.82 -4.90 5.03
CA VAL A 56 -18.23 -3.56 5.00
C VAL A 56 -17.12 -3.47 3.97
N ALA A 57 -16.23 -4.47 3.89
CA ALA A 57 -15.12 -4.47 2.94
C ALA A 57 -15.61 -4.38 1.49
N TYR A 58 -16.53 -5.25 1.07
CA TYR A 58 -17.05 -5.22 -0.30
C TYR A 58 -17.87 -3.95 -0.60
N SER A 59 -18.54 -3.37 0.40
CA SER A 59 -19.19 -2.06 0.23
C SER A 59 -18.17 -0.93 0.02
N CYS A 60 -17.03 -0.97 0.72
CA CYS A 60 -15.93 -0.03 0.49
C CYS A 60 -15.31 -0.20 -0.91
N LEU A 61 -15.14 -1.43 -1.40
CA LEU A 61 -14.64 -1.68 -2.75
C LEU A 61 -15.59 -1.12 -3.82
N GLU A 62 -16.90 -1.31 -3.65
CA GLU A 62 -17.90 -0.75 -4.56
C GLU A 62 -17.92 0.78 -4.50
N TYR A 63 -17.80 1.37 -3.30
CA TYR A 63 -17.65 2.82 -3.14
C TYR A 63 -16.43 3.34 -3.92
N MET A 64 -15.26 2.68 -3.81
CA MET A 64 -14.05 3.08 -4.53
C MET A 64 -14.25 3.09 -6.05
N LYS A 65 -15.00 2.11 -6.57
CA LYS A 65 -15.36 2.02 -7.98
C LYS A 65 -16.24 3.18 -8.42
N GLN A 66 -17.25 3.52 -7.64
CA GLN A 66 -18.18 4.60 -7.95
C GLN A 66 -17.54 5.98 -7.81
N GLN A 67 -16.79 6.19 -6.72
CA GLN A 67 -16.22 7.49 -6.36
C GLN A 67 -14.98 7.84 -7.20
N TYR A 68 -14.08 6.88 -7.42
CA TYR A 68 -12.78 7.14 -8.07
C TYR A 68 -12.65 6.51 -9.46
N GLY A 69 -13.63 5.70 -9.89
CA GLY A 69 -13.55 4.98 -11.16
C GLY A 69 -12.47 3.90 -11.18
N ILE A 70 -12.08 3.37 -10.01
CA ILE A 70 -11.09 2.29 -9.88
C ILE A 70 -11.75 0.95 -9.56
N ASP A 71 -11.46 -0.07 -10.35
CA ASP A 71 -11.91 -1.43 -10.07
C ASP A 71 -10.79 -2.19 -9.36
N LEU A 72 -10.98 -2.48 -8.08
CA LEU A 72 -9.99 -3.11 -7.22
C LEU A 72 -10.18 -4.62 -7.21
N GLU A 73 -9.11 -5.36 -7.48
CA GLU A 73 -9.07 -6.79 -7.20
C GLU A 73 -8.85 -6.99 -5.69
N PRO A 74 -9.74 -7.73 -5.00
CA PRO A 74 -9.54 -8.07 -3.61
C PRO A 74 -8.32 -8.98 -3.46
N VAL A 75 -7.56 -8.81 -2.38
CA VAL A 75 -6.56 -9.81 -1.98
C VAL A 75 -7.27 -11.12 -1.68
N SER A 76 -6.75 -12.25 -2.18
CA SER A 76 -7.31 -13.56 -1.89
C SER A 76 -7.37 -13.81 -0.38
N GLU A 77 -8.53 -14.25 0.13
CA GLU A 77 -8.69 -14.59 1.54
C GLU A 77 -7.72 -15.70 1.97
N GLU A 78 -7.35 -16.62 1.06
CA GLU A 78 -6.35 -17.69 1.28
C GLU A 78 -4.93 -17.15 1.46
N ARG A 79 -4.66 -15.93 1.01
CA ARG A 79 -3.35 -15.27 1.12
C ARG A 79 -3.40 -14.02 2.01
N TYR A 80 -4.45 -13.88 2.80
CA TYR A 80 -4.60 -12.79 3.75
C TYR A 80 -4.44 -13.33 5.17
N TYR A 81 -3.29 -13.05 5.77
CA TYR A 81 -2.91 -13.58 7.08
C TYR A 81 -3.02 -12.51 8.15
N THR A 82 -3.57 -12.90 9.29
CA THR A 82 -3.62 -12.09 10.50
C THR A 82 -3.12 -12.85 11.71
N ALA A 83 -2.73 -12.11 12.74
CA ALA A 83 -2.44 -12.67 14.06
C ALA A 83 -2.88 -11.69 15.14
N CYS A 84 -3.26 -12.22 16.30
CA CYS A 84 -3.39 -11.39 17.49
C CYS A 84 -1.99 -11.06 18.05
N PRO A 85 -1.81 -9.88 18.66
CA PRO A 85 -0.59 -9.61 19.41
C PRO A 85 -0.43 -10.64 20.55
N PRO A 86 0.77 -11.18 20.78
CA PRO A 86 1.04 -12.15 21.83
C PRO A 86 1.06 -11.52 23.24
N GLU A 87 1.35 -10.22 23.36
CA GLU A 87 1.36 -9.52 24.64
C GLU A 87 -0.01 -8.90 24.98
N ASP A 88 -0.47 -9.11 26.21
CA ASP A 88 -1.75 -8.60 26.70
C ASP A 88 -1.85 -7.06 26.70
N THR A 89 -0.72 -6.38 26.80
CA THR A 89 -0.65 -4.90 26.84
C THR A 89 -0.45 -4.28 25.47
N ALA A 90 -0.15 -5.07 24.43
CA ALA A 90 0.01 -4.54 23.07
C ALA A 90 -1.36 -4.30 22.44
N VAL A 91 -1.53 -3.12 21.82
CA VAL A 91 -2.78 -2.76 21.12
C VAL A 91 -2.98 -3.57 19.83
N GLY A 92 -1.90 -3.81 19.07
CA GLY A 92 -1.96 -4.42 17.74
C GLY A 92 -2.38 -3.44 16.64
N GLY A 93 -2.98 -3.95 15.57
CA GLY A 93 -3.55 -3.14 14.47
C GLY A 93 -2.56 -2.74 13.37
N PHE A 94 -3.01 -1.80 12.52
CA PHE A 94 -2.31 -1.29 11.33
C PHE A 94 -0.89 -0.80 11.63
N HIS A 95 -0.68 -0.20 12.81
CA HIS A 95 0.58 0.41 13.24
C HIS A 95 1.49 -0.53 14.07
N ASP A 96 1.15 -1.81 14.18
CA ASP A 96 2.00 -2.80 14.85
C ASP A 96 3.25 -3.11 13.99
N PRO A 97 4.47 -3.19 14.55
CA PRO A 97 5.69 -3.30 13.76
C PRO A 97 5.89 -4.71 13.20
N ARG A 98 5.07 -5.68 13.62
CA ARG A 98 5.05 -7.04 13.07
C ARG A 98 4.14 -7.13 11.84
N SER A 99 3.29 -6.12 11.63
CA SER A 99 2.51 -5.98 10.39
C SER A 99 3.46 -5.69 9.24
N LEU A 100 3.39 -6.49 8.18
CA LEU A 100 4.20 -6.29 6.96
C LEU A 100 3.35 -5.66 5.84
N GLY A 101 2.02 -5.65 5.99
CA GLY A 101 1.08 -5.25 4.94
C GLY A 101 1.18 -6.15 3.70
N TYR A 102 0.75 -5.63 2.55
CA TYR A 102 0.80 -6.35 1.28
C TYR A 102 2.22 -6.58 0.73
N GLN A 103 2.59 -7.86 0.57
CA GLN A 103 3.86 -8.33 0.02
C GLN A 103 3.70 -8.74 -1.45
N TYR A 104 3.97 -7.80 -2.36
CA TYR A 104 3.71 -7.94 -3.80
C TYR A 104 4.49 -9.04 -4.52
N TRP A 105 5.59 -9.56 -3.97
CA TRP A 105 6.29 -10.71 -4.56
C TRP A 105 5.50 -12.01 -4.35
N TYR A 106 4.87 -12.13 -3.19
CA TYR A 106 4.16 -13.33 -2.74
C TYR A 106 2.65 -13.25 -2.99
N HIS A 107 2.14 -12.07 -3.36
CA HIS A 107 0.71 -11.80 -3.46
C HIS A 107 -0.03 -12.19 -2.18
N ALA A 108 0.54 -11.83 -1.04
CA ALA A 108 0.02 -12.14 0.27
C ALA A 108 0.08 -10.91 1.19
N SER A 109 -0.86 -10.83 2.12
CA SER A 109 -0.95 -9.78 3.13
C SER A 109 -0.68 -10.35 4.51
N PHE A 110 0.06 -9.61 5.32
CA PHE A 110 0.35 -9.99 6.70
C PHE A 110 0.10 -8.82 7.62
N VAL A 111 -0.97 -8.91 8.39
CA VAL A 111 -1.43 -7.84 9.28
C VAL A 111 -1.56 -8.34 10.70
N VAL A 112 -1.52 -7.42 11.66
CA VAL A 112 -1.77 -7.74 13.07
C VAL A 112 -3.15 -7.21 13.42
N ALA A 113 -4.02 -8.08 13.93
CA ALA A 113 -5.32 -7.66 14.44
C ALA A 113 -5.15 -6.82 15.71
N LEU A 114 -6.16 -6.03 16.04
CA LEU A 114 -6.25 -5.42 17.37
C LEU A 114 -6.44 -6.50 18.44
N ASN A 115 -5.93 -6.23 19.64
CA ASN A 115 -5.91 -7.18 20.75
C ASN A 115 -7.31 -7.63 21.17
N ASN A 116 -7.55 -8.94 21.13
CA ASN A 116 -8.86 -9.53 21.37
C ASN A 116 -9.30 -9.55 22.85
N ARG A 117 -8.40 -9.23 23.79
CA ARG A 117 -8.69 -9.14 25.22
C ARG A 117 -9.15 -7.74 25.64
N THR A 118 -8.69 -6.72 24.93
CA THR A 118 -8.92 -5.30 25.30
C THR A 118 -9.81 -4.56 24.31
N ILE A 119 -9.96 -5.06 23.08
CA ILE A 119 -10.72 -4.42 22.01
C ILE A 119 -11.90 -5.30 21.56
N SER A 120 -13.07 -4.69 21.51
CA SER A 120 -14.33 -5.30 21.07
C SER A 120 -14.23 -5.87 19.65
N PRO A 121 -14.96 -6.97 19.34
CA PRO A 121 -14.99 -7.55 17.99
C PRO A 121 -15.37 -6.53 16.92
N THR A 122 -16.22 -5.55 17.24
CA THR A 122 -16.66 -4.49 16.31
C THR A 122 -15.48 -3.65 15.84
N ILE A 123 -14.66 -3.12 16.77
CA ILE A 123 -13.52 -2.27 16.42
C ILE A 123 -12.38 -3.08 15.80
N ARG A 124 -12.16 -4.32 16.26
CA ARG A 124 -11.22 -5.25 15.59
C ARG A 124 -11.59 -5.49 14.13
N THR A 125 -12.89 -5.70 13.87
CA THR A 125 -13.42 -5.90 12.52
C THR A 125 -13.19 -4.67 11.66
N LEU A 126 -13.48 -3.47 12.19
CA LEU A 126 -13.29 -2.22 11.47
C LEU A 126 -11.82 -1.98 11.08
N GLU A 127 -10.88 -2.19 12.01
CA GLU A 127 -9.45 -2.07 11.71
C GLU A 127 -8.99 -3.12 10.69
N MET A 128 -9.50 -4.36 10.78
CA MET A 128 -9.22 -5.38 9.77
C MET A 128 -9.77 -5.01 8.39
N VAL A 129 -10.94 -4.38 8.30
CA VAL A 129 -11.44 -3.84 7.02
C VAL A 129 -10.51 -2.75 6.49
N ARG A 130 -10.08 -1.80 7.32
CA ARG A 130 -9.10 -0.78 6.92
C ARG A 130 -7.84 -1.41 6.33
N ASN A 131 -7.24 -2.37 7.05
CA ASN A 131 -6.08 -3.13 6.60
C ASN A 131 -6.34 -3.83 5.26
N PHE A 132 -7.50 -4.47 5.11
CA PHE A 132 -7.85 -5.21 3.90
C PHE A 132 -7.99 -4.30 2.68
N ILE A 133 -8.74 -3.19 2.79
CA ILE A 133 -8.94 -2.27 1.67
C ILE A 133 -7.63 -1.57 1.29
N HIS A 134 -6.82 -1.19 2.29
CA HIS A 134 -5.48 -0.67 2.08
C HIS A 134 -4.62 -1.63 1.24
N ASP A 135 -4.61 -2.90 1.62
CA ASP A 135 -3.87 -3.93 0.90
C ASP A 135 -4.46 -4.27 -0.47
N CYS A 136 -5.79 -4.18 -0.66
CA CYS A 136 -6.43 -4.34 -1.96
C CYS A 136 -6.02 -3.24 -2.95
N LEU A 137 -5.87 -1.99 -2.48
CA LEU A 137 -5.34 -0.89 -3.28
C LEU A 137 -3.91 -1.19 -3.73
N HIS A 138 -3.05 -1.63 -2.80
CA HIS A 138 -1.69 -2.02 -3.16
C HIS A 138 -1.65 -3.26 -4.05
N HIS A 139 -2.48 -4.26 -3.82
CA HIS A 139 -2.60 -5.45 -4.66
C HIS A 139 -2.93 -5.09 -6.11
N SER A 140 -3.92 -4.22 -6.28
CA SER A 140 -4.42 -3.75 -7.57
C SER A 140 -3.48 -2.79 -8.29
N THR A 141 -2.57 -2.14 -7.55
CA THR A 141 -1.62 -1.16 -8.10
C THR A 141 -0.79 -1.76 -9.24
N PHE A 142 -0.70 -1.04 -10.35
CA PHE A 142 0.06 -1.41 -11.53
C PHE A 142 1.54 -1.60 -11.22
N ARG A 143 2.15 -2.61 -11.85
CA ARG A 143 3.58 -2.88 -11.74
C ARG A 143 4.21 -3.21 -13.07
N SER A 144 5.38 -2.65 -13.33
CA SER A 144 6.25 -3.11 -14.41
C SER A 144 7.52 -3.72 -13.84
N TYR A 145 8.00 -4.78 -14.47
CA TYR A 145 9.20 -5.50 -14.06
C TYR A 145 10.21 -5.59 -15.18
N ARG A 146 11.49 -5.54 -14.82
CA ARG A 146 12.62 -5.77 -15.71
C ARG A 146 13.60 -6.78 -15.13
N ARG A 147 14.35 -7.41 -16.03
CA ARG A 147 15.51 -8.21 -15.69
C ARG A 147 16.75 -7.32 -15.65
N ALA A 148 17.46 -7.30 -14.53
CA ALA A 148 18.82 -6.78 -14.46
C ALA A 148 19.78 -7.93 -14.79
N MET A 149 20.47 -7.84 -15.94
CA MET A 149 21.53 -8.79 -16.30
C MET A 149 22.70 -8.60 -15.34
N ARG A 150 22.91 -9.57 -14.44
CA ARG A 150 23.99 -9.56 -13.45
C ARG A 150 24.90 -10.76 -13.71
N MET A 151 26.22 -10.56 -13.62
CA MET A 151 27.22 -11.65 -13.68
C MET A 151 26.81 -12.80 -12.75
N PRO A 152 26.95 -14.09 -13.05
CA PRO A 152 26.60 -15.16 -12.10
C PRO A 152 27.29 -14.99 -10.74
N ALA A 153 26.64 -15.37 -9.65
CA ALA A 153 27.31 -15.38 -8.35
C ALA A 153 28.42 -16.44 -8.37
N SER A 154 29.61 -16.09 -7.88
CA SER A 154 30.73 -17.04 -7.78
C SER A 154 30.49 -18.15 -6.74
N SER A 155 29.49 -17.98 -5.86
CA SER A 155 29.07 -18.97 -4.87
C SER A 155 27.61 -18.76 -4.41
N PRO A 156 26.97 -19.79 -3.82
CA PRO A 156 25.65 -19.65 -3.18
C PRO A 156 25.63 -18.65 -2.00
N SER A 157 26.73 -18.50 -1.25
CA SER A 157 26.82 -17.51 -0.17
C SER A 157 26.85 -16.07 -0.71
N ALA A 158 27.51 -15.84 -1.84
CA ALA A 158 27.50 -14.54 -2.52
C ALA A 158 26.12 -14.23 -3.16
N ALA A 159 25.34 -15.26 -3.51
CA ALA A 159 23.99 -15.08 -4.05
C ALA A 159 22.99 -14.52 -3.01
N LYS A 160 23.15 -14.84 -1.71
CA LYS A 160 22.25 -14.38 -0.64
C LYS A 160 22.22 -12.86 -0.44
N HIS A 161 23.30 -12.16 -0.77
CA HIS A 161 23.41 -10.70 -0.60
C HIS A 161 23.26 -9.93 -1.91
N ARG A 162 22.86 -10.60 -3.00
CA ARG A 162 22.69 -9.95 -4.29
C ARG A 162 21.30 -9.35 -4.42
N VAL A 163 21.26 -8.17 -5.03
CA VAL A 163 20.02 -7.59 -5.50
C VAL A 163 19.41 -8.54 -6.54
N PRO A 164 18.10 -8.81 -6.48
CA PRO A 164 17.43 -9.73 -7.39
C PRO A 164 17.72 -9.45 -8.88
N GLU A 165 17.71 -10.51 -9.68
CA GLU A 165 17.80 -10.40 -11.15
C GLU A 165 16.54 -9.78 -11.75
N VAL A 166 15.42 -9.81 -11.04
CA VAL A 166 14.17 -9.13 -11.42
C VAL A 166 13.94 -7.97 -10.48
N TYR A 167 13.73 -6.77 -11.00
CA TYR A 167 13.35 -5.60 -10.21
C TYR A 167 12.05 -4.99 -10.73
N ARG A 168 11.32 -4.35 -9.83
CA ARG A 168 10.12 -3.59 -10.14
C ARG A 168 10.52 -2.19 -10.61
N GLU A 169 10.38 -1.93 -11.91
CA GLU A 169 10.69 -0.63 -12.51
C GLU A 169 9.62 0.40 -12.16
N GLN A 170 8.34 0.06 -12.29
CA GLN A 170 7.23 0.96 -11.95
C GLN A 170 6.36 0.34 -10.87
N TYR A 171 5.91 1.18 -9.94
CA TYR A 171 4.90 0.88 -8.95
C TYR A 171 3.90 2.03 -8.90
N GLY A 172 2.73 1.83 -9.50
CA GLY A 172 1.74 2.89 -9.68
C GLY A 172 2.37 4.10 -10.37
N ILE A 173 2.49 5.21 -9.63
CA ILE A 173 3.03 6.47 -10.15
C ILE A 173 4.53 6.68 -9.91
N ASN A 174 5.19 5.80 -9.13
CA ASN A 174 6.61 5.92 -8.85
C ASN A 174 7.44 4.90 -9.67
N PHE A 175 8.70 5.24 -9.90
CA PHE A 175 9.65 4.38 -10.60
C PHE A 175 10.92 4.12 -9.80
N ARG A 176 11.61 3.04 -10.14
CA ARG A 176 12.95 2.71 -9.64
C ARG A 176 13.83 2.20 -10.76
N ASN A 177 15.12 2.52 -10.71
CA ASN A 177 16.10 1.93 -11.61
C ASN A 177 16.58 0.55 -11.11
N LYS A 178 17.44 -0.11 -11.89
CA LYS A 178 18.01 -1.44 -11.58
C LYS A 178 18.80 -1.52 -10.27
N ASP A 179 19.25 -0.37 -9.75
CA ASP A 179 20.02 -0.24 -8.53
C ASP A 179 19.13 0.13 -7.33
N GLY A 180 17.82 0.24 -7.55
CA GLY A 180 16.82 0.52 -6.50
C GLY A 180 16.65 2.01 -6.18
N VAL A 181 17.34 2.91 -6.88
CA VAL A 181 17.18 4.36 -6.74
C VAL A 181 15.77 4.74 -7.19
N SER A 182 15.08 5.58 -6.42
CA SER A 182 13.71 6.03 -6.68
C SER A 182 13.68 7.24 -7.61
N TYR A 183 12.67 7.33 -8.48
CA TYR A 183 12.44 8.49 -9.34
C TYR A 183 12.26 9.77 -8.53
N SER A 184 11.49 9.66 -7.45
CA SER A 184 11.22 10.74 -6.51
C SER A 184 12.06 10.59 -5.24
N SER A 185 12.74 11.67 -4.85
CA SER A 185 13.61 11.74 -3.66
C SER A 185 12.78 11.80 -2.38
N THR A 186 13.32 11.26 -1.29
CA THR A 186 12.66 11.26 0.03
C THR A 186 12.60 12.65 0.65
N GLU A 187 13.54 13.52 0.29
CA GLU A 187 13.66 14.89 0.79
C GLU A 187 12.52 15.78 0.28
N LEU A 188 11.89 15.43 -0.85
CA LEU A 188 10.77 16.19 -1.43
C LEU A 188 9.59 16.36 -0.47
N THR A 189 9.37 15.44 0.46
CA THR A 189 8.26 15.55 1.43
C THR A 189 8.42 16.77 2.34
N ALA A 190 9.65 17.24 2.59
CA ALA A 190 9.87 18.47 3.34
C ALA A 190 9.37 19.73 2.60
N CYS A 191 9.10 19.62 1.30
CA CYS A 191 8.57 20.67 0.44
C CYS A 191 7.04 20.59 0.25
N SER A 192 6.34 19.80 1.06
CA SER A 192 4.87 19.77 1.05
C SER A 192 4.31 21.11 1.58
N PRO A 193 3.28 21.70 0.95
CA PRO A 193 2.36 21.10 -0.03
C PRO A 193 2.74 21.20 -1.52
N GLU A 194 3.81 21.90 -1.88
CA GLU A 194 4.15 22.14 -3.28
C GLU A 194 4.73 20.89 -3.98
N ALA A 195 5.52 20.09 -3.25
CA ALA A 195 6.07 18.83 -3.73
C ALA A 195 6.04 17.76 -2.63
N ILE A 196 6.10 16.48 -3.02
CA ILE A 196 6.08 15.35 -2.09
C ILE A 196 6.79 14.14 -2.69
N ASN A 197 7.32 13.26 -1.85
CA ASN A 197 7.83 11.97 -2.31
C ASN A 197 6.68 11.13 -2.91
N LEU A 198 6.86 10.58 -4.11
CA LEU A 198 5.81 9.84 -4.79
C LEU A 198 5.42 8.50 -4.11
N ASN A 199 6.32 7.81 -3.40
CA ASN A 199 5.90 6.62 -2.63
C ASN A 199 5.00 7.04 -1.47
N LEU A 200 5.39 8.11 -0.77
CA LEU A 200 4.62 8.66 0.35
C LEU A 200 3.26 9.18 -0.10
N LEU A 201 3.19 9.82 -1.27
CA LEU A 201 1.92 10.23 -1.88
C LEU A 201 1.01 9.03 -2.14
N MET A 202 1.53 7.94 -2.70
CA MET A 202 0.74 6.72 -2.92
C MET A 202 0.17 6.18 -1.62
N ASP A 203 1.01 6.03 -0.58
CA ASP A 203 0.57 5.52 0.73
C ASP A 203 -0.44 6.47 1.38
N GLY A 204 -0.20 7.77 1.31
CA GLY A 204 -1.10 8.80 1.82
C GLY A 204 -2.46 8.81 1.13
N VAL A 205 -2.49 8.73 -0.20
CA VAL A 205 -3.74 8.66 -0.99
C VAL A 205 -4.52 7.38 -0.67
N VAL A 206 -3.83 6.25 -0.48
CA VAL A 206 -4.47 5.01 -0.02
C VAL A 206 -5.14 5.22 1.34
N VAL A 207 -4.43 5.79 2.31
CA VAL A 207 -4.97 6.05 3.66
C VAL A 207 -6.16 7.01 3.62
N LEU A 208 -6.08 8.08 2.85
CA LEU A 208 -7.15 9.06 2.69
C LEU A 208 -8.40 8.42 2.06
N ALA A 209 -8.23 7.69 0.96
CA ALA A 209 -9.34 7.04 0.26
C ALA A 209 -10.00 5.95 1.12
N VAL A 210 -9.22 5.13 1.83
CA VAL A 210 -9.74 4.10 2.74
C VAL A 210 -10.57 4.73 3.85
N SER A 211 -10.07 5.81 4.45
CA SER A 211 -10.78 6.52 5.52
C SER A 211 -12.05 7.22 5.01
N GLU A 212 -12.04 7.79 3.81
CA GLU A 212 -13.24 8.32 3.15
C GLU A 212 -14.31 7.24 2.94
N ALA A 213 -13.93 6.08 2.38
CA ALA A 213 -14.86 4.97 2.18
C ALA A 213 -15.44 4.45 3.50
N LEU A 214 -14.60 4.28 4.53
CA LEU A 214 -15.06 3.81 5.83
C LEU A 214 -16.02 4.79 6.53
N ARG A 215 -15.76 6.10 6.41
CA ARG A 215 -16.68 7.14 6.93
C ARG A 215 -18.03 7.08 6.24
N GLU A 216 -18.06 6.86 4.93
CA GLU A 216 -19.33 6.76 4.18
C GLU A 216 -20.12 5.50 4.57
N ILE A 217 -19.46 4.34 4.61
CA ILE A 217 -20.13 3.04 4.80
C ILE A 217 -20.51 2.78 6.27
N VAL A 218 -19.61 3.08 7.21
CA VAL A 218 -19.82 2.73 8.64
C VAL A 218 -20.40 3.91 9.42
N ARG A 219 -20.02 5.15 9.07
CA ARG A 219 -20.30 6.41 9.79
C ARG A 219 -19.78 6.44 11.23
N LYS A 220 -20.24 5.55 12.09
CA LYS A 220 -19.81 5.40 13.49
C LYS A 220 -20.07 3.99 14.00
N ALA A 221 -19.07 3.36 14.61
CA ALA A 221 -19.24 2.12 15.35
C ALA A 221 -19.48 2.39 16.85
N ASN A 222 -20.00 1.38 17.55
CA ASN A 222 -20.08 1.41 19.01
C ASN A 222 -18.71 1.04 19.60
N CYS A 223 -18.24 1.85 20.55
CA CYS A 223 -17.00 1.66 21.28
C CYS A 223 -17.30 1.37 22.74
N ASP A 224 -16.62 0.39 23.32
CA ASP A 224 -16.84 -0.01 24.73
C ASP A 224 -16.01 0.83 25.72
N ASN A 225 -14.93 1.48 25.25
CA ASN A 225 -14.00 2.24 26.08
C ASN A 225 -13.34 3.40 25.32
N GLU A 226 -12.57 4.24 26.03
CA GLU A 226 -11.88 5.41 25.46
C GLU A 226 -10.82 5.03 24.42
N LEU A 227 -10.07 3.94 24.64
CA LEU A 227 -9.06 3.47 23.69
C LEU A 227 -9.71 3.10 22.34
N GLU A 228 -10.84 2.39 22.37
CA GLU A 228 -11.63 2.07 21.18
C GLU A 228 -12.13 3.32 20.44
N GLN A 229 -12.56 4.35 21.17
CA GLN A 229 -12.95 5.63 20.57
C GLN A 229 -11.76 6.28 19.86
N MET A 230 -10.56 6.27 20.48
CA MET A 230 -9.36 6.83 19.85
C MET A 230 -8.93 6.05 18.62
N ILE A 231 -9.01 4.72 18.65
CA ILE A 231 -8.74 3.86 17.50
C ILE A 231 -9.72 4.17 16.36
N GLN A 232 -11.02 4.23 16.65
CA GLN A 232 -12.01 4.55 15.62
C GLN A 232 -11.77 5.94 15.03
N ARG A 233 -11.49 6.95 15.85
CA ARG A 233 -11.16 8.30 15.36
C ARG A 233 -9.94 8.28 14.47
N GLU A 234 -8.90 7.53 14.82
CA GLU A 234 -7.70 7.39 14.00
C GLU A 234 -7.99 6.72 12.66
N ILE A 235 -8.78 5.65 12.62
CA ILE A 235 -9.25 4.99 11.38
C ILE A 235 -9.99 6.00 10.48
N MET A 236 -10.82 6.85 11.08
CA MET A 236 -11.61 7.88 10.39
C MET A 236 -10.84 9.17 10.13
N LEU A 237 -9.53 9.21 10.43
CA LEU A 237 -8.66 10.38 10.32
C LEU A 237 -9.19 11.63 11.05
N GLU A 238 -9.87 11.42 12.17
CA GLU A 238 -10.33 12.43 13.11
C GLU A 238 -9.26 12.72 14.19
N SER A 239 -9.48 13.73 15.02
CA SER A 239 -8.56 14.07 16.12
C SER A 239 -8.60 13.02 17.23
N PHE A 240 -7.42 12.51 17.60
CA PHE A 240 -7.22 11.53 18.67
C PHE A 240 -6.06 11.95 19.59
N ASP A 241 -5.99 11.36 20.78
CA ASP A 241 -4.89 11.59 21.72
C ASP A 241 -3.62 10.84 21.28
N ALA A 242 -2.59 11.60 20.93
CA ALA A 242 -1.29 11.09 20.53
C ALA A 242 -0.60 10.26 21.63
N ASN A 243 -0.90 10.48 22.90
CA ASN A 243 -0.32 9.73 24.01
C ASN A 243 -0.89 8.31 24.10
N LEU A 244 -2.16 8.14 23.72
CA LEU A 244 -2.82 6.83 23.69
C LEU A 244 -2.39 6.01 22.47
N LEU A 245 -2.15 6.66 21.33
CA LEU A 245 -1.77 6.01 20.07
C LEU A 245 -0.48 6.62 19.48
N PRO A 246 0.68 6.49 20.15
CA PRO A 246 1.90 7.20 19.77
C PRO A 246 2.45 6.80 18.40
N ARG A 247 2.26 5.53 18.00
CA ARG A 247 2.68 5.06 16.67
C ARG A 247 1.80 5.62 15.57
N ALA A 248 0.48 5.60 15.77
CA ALA A 248 -0.45 6.18 14.83
C ALA A 248 -0.21 7.69 14.69
N HIS A 249 0.08 8.38 15.79
CA HIS A 249 0.45 9.80 15.74
C HIS A 249 1.71 10.04 14.88
N ARG A 250 2.77 9.25 15.07
CA ARG A 250 3.97 9.36 14.22
C ARG A 250 3.63 9.11 12.74
N PHE A 251 2.83 8.09 12.45
CA PHE A 251 2.39 7.81 11.09
C PHE A 251 1.60 8.98 10.50
N VAL A 252 0.66 9.57 11.25
CA VAL A 252 -0.09 10.75 10.83
C VAL A 252 0.84 11.91 10.50
N MET A 253 1.81 12.21 11.36
CA MET A 253 2.72 13.33 11.13
C MET A 253 3.68 13.10 9.95
N GLN A 254 4.05 11.84 9.70
CA GLN A 254 5.05 11.51 8.68
C GLN A 254 4.44 11.21 7.32
N VAL A 255 3.23 10.65 7.26
CA VAL A 255 2.61 10.15 6.03
C VAL A 255 1.30 10.88 5.75
N THR A 256 0.35 10.84 6.69
CA THR A 256 -1.02 11.32 6.43
C THR A 256 -1.08 12.84 6.27
N GLU A 257 -0.45 13.60 7.16
CA GLU A 257 -0.51 15.06 7.19
C GLU A 257 0.14 15.71 5.96
N PRO A 258 1.39 15.35 5.57
CA PRO A 258 1.99 15.89 4.35
C PRO A 258 1.16 15.52 3.11
N SER A 259 0.68 14.27 3.02
CA SER A 259 -0.14 13.83 1.89
C SER A 259 -1.47 14.57 1.80
N ARG A 260 -2.13 14.82 2.94
CA ARG A 260 -3.39 15.58 2.97
C ARG A 260 -3.17 17.01 2.49
N LYS A 261 -2.16 17.70 3.02
CA LYS A 261 -1.81 19.07 2.59
C LYS A 261 -1.50 19.14 1.11
N PHE A 262 -0.73 18.19 0.59
CA PHE A 262 -0.40 18.09 -0.82
C PHE A 262 -1.65 17.86 -1.69
N VAL A 263 -2.49 16.88 -1.35
CA VAL A 263 -3.75 16.61 -2.07
C VAL A 263 -4.68 17.82 -2.03
N GLU A 264 -4.81 18.49 -0.88
CA GLU A 264 -5.64 19.68 -0.73
C GLU A 264 -5.16 20.85 -1.58
N TYR A 265 -3.85 21.08 -1.62
CA TYR A 265 -3.22 22.13 -2.43
C TYR A 265 -3.45 21.91 -3.92
N TRP A 266 -3.28 20.67 -4.40
CA TRP A 266 -3.33 20.38 -5.83
C TRP A 266 -4.73 20.24 -6.40
N GLY A 267 -5.76 19.90 -5.62
CA GLY A 267 -7.15 19.85 -6.14
C GLY A 267 -8.11 18.91 -5.42
N LYS A 268 -7.76 18.42 -4.23
CA LYS A 268 -8.61 17.54 -3.39
C LYS A 268 -9.06 16.28 -4.16
N GLY A 269 -10.36 16.06 -4.28
CA GLY A 269 -10.95 14.83 -4.81
C GLY A 269 -10.64 14.57 -6.29
N GLU A 270 -10.57 15.62 -7.12
CA GLU A 270 -10.17 15.49 -8.53
C GLU A 270 -8.75 14.93 -8.62
N PHE A 271 -7.82 15.54 -7.89
CA PHE A 271 -6.43 15.10 -7.86
C PHE A 271 -6.28 13.68 -7.29
N MET A 272 -7.00 13.36 -6.22
CA MET A 272 -6.97 12.03 -5.62
C MET A 272 -7.46 10.96 -6.60
N SER A 273 -8.51 11.25 -7.37
CA SER A 273 -9.02 10.36 -8.42
C SER A 273 -7.97 10.10 -9.51
N LEU A 274 -7.30 11.16 -9.98
CA LEU A 274 -6.22 11.05 -10.98
C LEU A 274 -5.05 10.20 -10.46
N VAL A 275 -4.63 10.40 -9.21
CA VAL A 275 -3.56 9.61 -8.58
C VAL A 275 -3.96 8.14 -8.50
N LEU A 276 -5.16 7.83 -7.99
CA LEU A 276 -5.63 6.45 -7.85
C LEU A 276 -5.75 5.74 -9.21
N GLN A 277 -6.30 6.41 -10.22
CA GLN A 277 -6.39 5.86 -11.58
C GLN A 277 -5.02 5.60 -12.20
N ALA A 278 -4.08 6.54 -12.03
CA ALA A 278 -2.71 6.38 -12.47
C ALA A 278 -2.00 5.24 -11.72
N MET A 279 -2.27 5.07 -10.42
CA MET A 279 -1.77 3.93 -9.64
C MET A 279 -2.29 2.60 -10.19
N MET A 280 -3.57 2.50 -10.57
CA MET A 280 -4.16 1.24 -11.08
C MET A 280 -3.78 0.92 -12.52
N THR A 281 -3.43 1.92 -13.33
CA THR A 281 -3.17 1.74 -14.77
C THR A 281 -1.69 1.83 -15.14
N GLY A 282 -0.88 2.51 -14.34
CA GLY A 282 0.49 2.90 -14.69
C GLY A 282 0.57 4.06 -15.69
N ASP A 283 -0.55 4.56 -16.19
CA ASP A 283 -0.59 5.67 -17.13
C ASP A 283 -0.57 7.01 -16.38
N LEU A 284 0.45 7.81 -16.65
CA LEU A 284 0.64 9.11 -16.02
C LEU A 284 0.15 10.28 -16.88
N THR A 285 -0.42 10.02 -18.06
CA THR A 285 -0.77 11.07 -19.03
C THR A 285 -1.72 12.10 -18.43
N ALA A 286 -2.81 11.64 -17.79
CA ALA A 286 -3.82 12.52 -17.21
C ALA A 286 -3.25 13.37 -16.05
N ILE A 287 -2.49 12.75 -15.13
CA ILE A 287 -1.90 13.48 -14.00
C ILE A 287 -0.80 14.45 -14.46
N LYS A 288 0.01 14.10 -15.47
CA LYS A 288 1.01 15.02 -16.04
C LYS A 288 0.35 16.25 -16.65
N ARG A 289 -0.66 16.04 -17.51
CA ARG A 289 -1.45 17.12 -18.09
C ARG A 289 -2.07 18.01 -17.02
N PHE A 290 -2.61 17.41 -15.95
CA PHE A 290 -3.16 18.16 -14.82
C PHE A 290 -2.15 19.14 -14.21
N PHE A 291 -0.91 18.71 -13.97
CA PHE A 291 0.13 19.61 -13.47
C PHE A 291 0.48 20.72 -14.45
N GLU A 292 0.60 20.41 -15.75
CA GLU A 292 0.91 21.40 -16.78
C GLU A 292 -0.19 22.46 -16.93
N GLU A 293 -1.46 22.05 -16.91
CA GLU A 293 -2.61 22.95 -16.97
C GLU A 293 -2.70 23.84 -15.73
N ARG A 294 -2.38 23.30 -14.55
CA ARG A 294 -2.42 24.04 -13.28
C ARG A 294 -1.30 25.07 -13.15
N THR A 295 -0.11 24.78 -13.68
CA THR A 295 1.06 25.67 -13.55
C THR A 295 1.31 26.53 -14.79
N GLY A 296 0.77 26.15 -15.95
CA GLY A 296 1.11 26.74 -17.25
C GLY A 296 2.53 26.41 -17.72
N ILE A 297 3.19 25.41 -17.12
CA ILE A 297 4.58 25.04 -17.40
C ILE A 297 4.65 23.62 -17.94
N GLU A 298 5.23 23.46 -19.14
CA GLU A 298 5.47 22.14 -19.73
C GLU A 298 6.43 21.29 -18.89
N ASN A 299 6.19 19.97 -18.86
CA ASN A 299 6.97 18.98 -18.12
C ASN A 299 7.08 19.29 -16.61
N THR A 300 6.04 19.91 -16.03
CA THR A 300 6.00 20.25 -14.60
C THR A 300 6.19 19.00 -13.73
N TRP A 301 5.58 17.88 -14.09
CA TRP A 301 5.71 16.62 -13.36
C TRP A 301 7.16 16.17 -13.21
N GLU A 302 7.91 16.13 -14.31
CA GLU A 302 9.32 15.77 -14.30
C GLU A 302 10.15 16.77 -13.49
N LYS A 303 9.88 18.07 -13.65
CA LYS A 303 10.59 19.13 -12.91
C LYS A 303 10.37 19.04 -11.41
N LEU A 304 9.19 18.66 -10.96
CA LEU A 304 8.86 18.56 -9.53
C LEU A 304 9.36 17.25 -8.90
N PHE A 305 9.24 16.13 -9.61
CA PHE A 305 9.38 14.81 -8.97
C PHE A 305 10.58 14.01 -9.43
N ARG A 306 11.17 14.29 -10.60
CA ARG A 306 12.31 13.50 -11.10
C ARG A 306 13.60 13.97 -10.44
N GLN A 307 14.31 13.06 -9.79
CA GLN A 307 15.69 13.34 -9.37
C GLN A 307 16.58 13.64 -10.59
N PRO A 308 17.51 14.62 -10.52
CA PRO A 308 18.31 15.06 -11.67
C PRO A 308 19.02 13.92 -12.41
N ASP A 309 19.59 12.96 -11.69
CA ASP A 309 20.34 11.83 -12.26
C ASP A 309 19.51 10.57 -12.45
N PHE A 310 18.18 10.67 -12.30
CA PHE A 310 17.32 9.51 -12.48
C PHE A 310 17.14 9.20 -13.97
N LEU A 311 17.81 8.13 -14.37
CA LEU A 311 17.64 7.50 -15.67
C LEU A 311 16.94 6.16 -15.46
N LEU A 312 15.79 5.97 -16.10
CA LEU A 312 15.35 4.63 -16.42
C LEU A 312 16.38 4.09 -17.39
N SER A 313 16.96 2.93 -17.08
CA SER A 313 17.88 2.28 -18.00
C SER A 313 17.16 2.15 -19.34
N GLU A 314 17.66 2.82 -20.37
CA GLU A 314 17.50 2.27 -21.71
C GLU A 314 18.05 0.85 -21.60
N ASN A 315 17.20 -0.14 -21.85
CA ASN A 315 17.76 -1.46 -22.09
C ASN A 315 18.71 -1.28 -23.28
N PRO A 316 19.91 -1.88 -23.27
CA PRO A 316 20.94 -1.62 -24.28
C PRO A 316 20.58 -2.10 -25.70
N ASN A 317 19.30 -2.34 -26.03
CA ASN A 317 18.82 -2.64 -27.37
C ASN A 317 17.34 -2.19 -27.51
N ILE A 318 17.13 -0.91 -27.78
CA ILE A 318 16.29 -0.48 -28.92
C ILE A 318 17.27 -0.21 -30.06
#